data_AF-A0A151E6F6-F1
#
_entry.id   AF-A0A151E6F6-F1
#
_cell.length_a   1.000
_cell.length_b   1.000
_cell.length_c   1.000
_cell.angle_alpha   90.00
_cell.angle_beta   90.00
_cell.angle_gamma   90.00
#
_symmetry.space_group_name_H-M   'P 1'
#
loop_
_entity.id
_entity.type
_entity.pdbx_description
1 polymer ?
#
loop_
_entity_poly.entity_id
_entity_poly.type
_entity_poly.pdbx_seq_one_letter_code
_entity_poly.pdbx_strand_id
1 'polypeptide(L)'
;MNIDEISKGKLDVNLESSEISEINNLTDSLNRVMASLKLAITKVGVKKGEIFEEAVKAKDTVTKKYEDLIDSITGWAWETDENGDIKFCSKNVSINLGYTPEEMIGKSIFEFMTPEDTKRIKSTFTDLSKNKNPISNLENWNVKKNGSKVCFITNAFPFFDSQGNLIGYRGVDTDITKEKIAYYKIHLLNKELEEVKNKIGTLLNDKENTKKSERSSQDKDILEKKWSENDFDSVYLFDENANILDCNENMYKRLGYSKDEMLSFNMADFDILESQEGIVEKISQAKKNGVYSFKTIHKKKDGSSILVYQNIQYLKDKNQFKCIVREDISINK
;
A
#
# COMPACT_ATOMS: atom_id res chain seq x y z
N MET A 1 3.41 10.87 10.75
CA MET A 1 3.03 9.52 10.29
C MET A 1 3.37 8.56 11.41
N ASN A 2 2.39 7.88 11.99
CA ASN A 2 2.56 7.07 13.19
C ASN A 2 2.90 5.62 12.80
N ILE A 3 4.08 5.14 13.21
CA ILE A 3 4.67 3.85 12.81
C ILE A 3 3.85 2.65 13.32
N ASP A 4 3.00 2.85 14.31
CA ASP A 4 2.17 1.79 14.91
C ASP A 4 1.00 1.31 14.04
N GLU A 5 0.48 2.13 13.11
CA GLU A 5 -0.68 1.74 12.29
C GLU A 5 -0.32 0.76 11.16
N ILE A 6 0.93 0.74 10.71
CA ILE A 6 1.41 -0.13 9.63
C ILE A 6 1.50 -1.60 10.09
N SER A 7 1.67 -1.84 11.40
CA SER A 7 1.93 -3.17 11.96
C SER A 7 0.68 -4.04 12.15
N LYS A 8 -0.53 -3.47 12.04
CA LYS A 8 -1.79 -4.16 12.39
C LYS A 8 -2.59 -4.71 11.20
N GLY A 9 -2.05 -4.71 9.98
CA GLY A 9 -2.69 -5.35 8.83
C GLY A 9 -4.05 -4.77 8.41
N LYS A 10 -4.44 -3.61 8.98
CA LYS A 10 -5.54 -2.79 8.48
C LYS A 10 -4.95 -1.80 7.49
N LEU A 11 -4.86 -2.22 6.23
CA LEU A 11 -4.73 -1.31 5.09
C LEU A 11 -6.11 -0.67 4.80
N ASP A 12 -6.74 -0.07 5.80
CA ASP A 12 -7.68 1.01 5.53
C ASP A 12 -6.84 2.28 5.50
N VAL A 13 -6.16 2.45 4.37
CA VAL A 13 -5.61 3.75 4.06
C VAL A 13 -6.82 4.63 3.84
N ASN A 14 -7.12 5.50 4.81
CA ASN A 14 -7.96 6.67 4.61
C ASN A 14 -7.24 7.62 3.62
N LEU A 15 -7.11 7.19 2.37
CA LEU A 15 -6.83 8.02 1.20
C LEU A 15 -8.15 8.50 0.57
N GLU A 16 -9.30 8.05 1.06
CA GLU A 16 -10.56 8.14 0.31
C GLU A 16 -11.37 9.44 0.49
N SER A 17 -10.88 10.46 1.21
CA SER A 17 -11.68 11.69 1.34
C SER A 17 -11.04 12.96 0.79
N SER A 18 -9.72 13.10 0.69
CA SER A 18 -9.13 14.36 0.20
C SER A 18 -8.87 14.35 -1.31
N GLU A 19 -8.27 13.30 -1.86
CA GLU A 19 -7.98 13.21 -3.31
C GLU A 19 -9.25 12.92 -4.12
N ILE A 20 -10.15 12.08 -3.59
CA ILE A 20 -11.48 11.86 -4.18
C ILE A 20 -12.34 13.13 -4.08
N SER A 21 -12.23 13.91 -2.99
CA SER A 21 -12.89 15.22 -2.87
C SER A 21 -12.32 16.23 -3.86
N GLU A 22 -11.01 16.27 -4.08
CA GLU A 22 -10.39 17.15 -5.08
C GLU A 22 -10.80 16.78 -6.51
N ILE A 23 -10.85 15.48 -6.84
CA ILE A 23 -11.32 14.99 -8.14
C ILE A 23 -12.82 15.27 -8.32
N ASN A 24 -13.65 15.03 -7.30
CA ASN A 24 -15.08 15.34 -7.33
C ASN A 24 -15.32 16.86 -7.46
N ASN A 25 -14.54 17.69 -6.76
CA ASN A 25 -14.59 19.14 -6.88
C ASN A 25 -14.18 19.63 -8.27
N LEU A 26 -13.18 19.01 -8.90
CA LEU A 26 -12.81 19.29 -10.29
C LEU A 26 -13.94 18.90 -11.25
N THR A 27 -14.55 17.74 -11.02
CA THR A 27 -15.65 17.18 -11.84
C THR A 27 -16.91 18.04 -11.75
N ASP A 28 -17.29 18.50 -10.55
CA ASP A 28 -18.40 19.42 -10.33
C ASP A 28 -18.14 20.80 -10.90
N SER A 29 -16.88 21.25 -10.91
CA SER A 29 -16.50 22.49 -11.56
C SER A 29 -16.59 22.39 -13.07
N LEU A 30 -16.14 21.28 -13.66
CA LEU A 30 -16.29 21.00 -15.09
C LEU A 30 -17.77 20.90 -15.50
N ASN A 31 -18.60 20.22 -14.71
CA ASN A 31 -20.05 20.11 -14.93
C ASN A 31 -20.76 21.46 -14.90
N ARG A 32 -20.42 22.35 -13.95
CA ARG A 32 -20.98 23.71 -13.86
C ARG A 32 -20.60 24.58 -15.06
N VAL A 33 -19.36 24.47 -15.50
CA VAL A 33 -18.88 25.19 -16.70
C VAL A 33 -19.62 24.69 -17.94
N MET A 34 -19.73 23.37 -18.12
CA MET A 34 -20.44 22.75 -19.25
C MET A 34 -21.93 23.10 -19.30
N ALA A 35 -22.62 23.12 -18.15
CA ALA A 35 -24.02 23.52 -18.07
C ALA A 35 -24.22 25.00 -18.42
N SER A 36 -23.33 25.88 -17.95
CA SER A 36 -23.37 27.31 -18.25
C SER A 36 -23.11 27.58 -19.74
N LEU A 37 -22.20 26.83 -20.35
CA LEU A 37 -21.90 26.84 -21.78
C LEU A 37 -23.09 26.37 -22.62
N LYS A 38 -23.74 25.28 -22.22
CA LYS A 38 -24.96 24.78 -22.88
C LYS A 38 -26.07 25.83 -22.80
N LEU A 39 -26.22 26.50 -21.66
CA LEU A 39 -27.20 27.59 -21.48
C LEU A 39 -26.88 28.82 -22.34
N ALA A 40 -25.59 29.17 -22.47
CA ALA A 40 -25.13 30.27 -23.31
C ALA A 40 -25.37 29.98 -24.80
N ILE A 41 -25.10 28.75 -25.24
CA ILE A 41 -25.37 28.29 -26.62
C ILE A 41 -26.89 28.27 -26.91
N THR A 42 -27.70 27.85 -25.93
CA THR A 42 -29.17 27.73 -26.11
C THR A 42 -29.90 29.09 -26.07
N LYS A 43 -29.34 30.11 -25.38
CA LYS A 43 -29.96 31.45 -25.29
C LYS A 43 -29.75 32.35 -26.51
N VAL A 44 -28.91 31.98 -27.48
CA VAL A 44 -28.69 32.79 -28.68
C VAL A 44 -29.79 32.53 -29.71
N GLY A 45 -30.96 33.13 -29.45
CA GLY A 45 -31.98 33.44 -30.45
C GLY A 45 -32.01 34.95 -30.75
N VAL A 46 -31.51 35.32 -31.94
CA VAL A 46 -31.80 36.54 -32.74
C VAL A 46 -31.21 37.92 -32.31
N LYS A 47 -30.14 38.41 -33.00
CA LYS A 47 -30.05 39.60 -33.91
C LYS A 47 -28.56 39.88 -34.30
N LYS A 48 -28.31 40.36 -35.53
CA LYS A 48 -27.34 39.79 -36.50
C LYS A 48 -26.08 40.62 -36.86
N GLY A 49 -25.44 41.34 -35.95
CA GLY A 49 -24.21 42.10 -36.30
C GLY A 49 -23.17 42.14 -35.19
N GLU A 50 -23.43 42.93 -34.16
CA GLU A 50 -22.51 43.17 -33.05
C GLU A 50 -22.40 41.95 -32.11
N ILE A 51 -23.49 41.21 -31.93
CA ILE A 51 -23.53 39.97 -31.15
C ILE A 51 -22.75 38.84 -31.82
N PHE A 52 -22.55 38.86 -33.16
CA PHE A 52 -21.76 37.81 -33.80
C PHE A 52 -20.27 37.96 -33.46
N GLU A 53 -19.74 39.18 -33.47
CA GLU A 53 -18.36 39.41 -33.02
C GLU A 53 -18.18 39.10 -31.55
N GLU A 54 -19.12 39.50 -30.69
CA GLU A 54 -19.05 39.18 -29.26
C GLU A 54 -19.23 37.68 -28.98
N ALA A 55 -20.12 36.99 -29.72
CA ALA A 55 -20.31 35.55 -29.61
C ALA A 55 -19.12 34.76 -30.16
N VAL A 56 -18.48 35.23 -31.24
CA VAL A 56 -17.24 34.65 -31.76
C VAL A 56 -16.10 34.89 -30.77
N LYS A 57 -15.92 36.12 -30.26
CA LYS A 57 -14.92 36.40 -29.21
C LYS A 57 -15.16 35.60 -27.93
N ALA A 58 -16.42 35.43 -27.51
CA ALA A 58 -16.77 34.62 -26.35
C ALA A 58 -16.51 33.13 -26.61
N LYS A 59 -16.86 32.63 -27.80
CA LYS A 59 -16.53 31.27 -28.24
C LYS A 59 -15.01 31.06 -28.25
N ASP A 60 -14.24 31.97 -28.84
CA ASP A 60 -12.78 31.89 -28.91
C ASP A 60 -12.16 31.94 -27.51
N THR A 61 -12.66 32.81 -26.63
CA THR A 61 -12.23 32.89 -25.23
C THR A 61 -12.49 31.59 -24.49
N VAL A 62 -13.66 30.98 -24.71
CA VAL A 62 -14.01 29.70 -24.07
C VAL A 62 -13.19 28.55 -24.64
N THR A 63 -13.02 28.48 -25.97
CA THR A 63 -12.17 27.48 -26.63
C THR A 63 -10.75 27.56 -26.09
N LYS A 64 -10.20 28.77 -25.99
CA LYS A 64 -8.86 28.97 -25.43
C LYS A 64 -8.75 28.53 -23.96
N LYS A 65 -9.72 28.92 -23.12
CA LYS A 65 -9.75 28.45 -21.73
C LYS A 65 -9.85 26.93 -21.62
N TYR A 66 -10.58 26.30 -22.53
CA TYR A 66 -10.72 24.85 -22.59
C TYR A 66 -9.41 24.17 -23.01
N GLU A 67 -8.74 24.69 -24.03
CA GLU A 67 -7.40 24.25 -24.45
C GLU A 67 -6.40 24.39 -23.30
N ASP A 68 -6.34 25.55 -22.64
CA ASP A 68 -5.45 25.80 -21.50
C ASP A 68 -5.69 24.78 -20.35
N LEU A 69 -6.95 24.45 -20.06
CA LEU A 69 -7.30 23.46 -19.04
C LEU A 69 -6.86 22.05 -19.42
N ILE A 70 -7.13 21.62 -20.66
CA ILE A 70 -6.69 20.31 -21.14
C ILE A 70 -5.17 20.20 -21.11
N ASP A 71 -4.48 21.26 -21.55
CA ASP A 71 -3.03 21.29 -21.62
C ASP A 71 -2.37 21.23 -20.23
N SER A 72 -3.06 21.71 -19.19
CA SER A 72 -2.59 21.66 -17.81
C SER A 72 -2.67 20.27 -17.16
N ILE A 73 -3.40 19.33 -17.77
CA ILE A 73 -3.52 17.96 -17.26
C ILE A 73 -2.22 17.20 -17.51
N THR A 74 -1.67 16.55 -16.48
CA THR A 74 -0.44 15.74 -16.58
C THR A 74 -0.58 14.58 -17.58
N GLY A 75 -1.79 14.02 -17.67
CA GLY A 75 -2.19 13.01 -18.64
C GLY A 75 -2.56 13.58 -20.02
N TRP A 76 -3.36 12.83 -20.78
CA TRP A 76 -3.96 13.31 -22.02
C TRP A 76 -5.45 13.02 -22.05
N ALA A 77 -6.22 13.99 -22.52
CA ALA A 77 -7.66 13.87 -22.72
C ALA A 77 -7.98 13.27 -24.09
N TRP A 78 -9.04 12.45 -24.14
CA TRP A 78 -9.46 11.75 -25.35
C TRP A 78 -10.97 11.56 -25.41
N GLU A 79 -11.48 11.34 -26.62
CA GLU A 79 -12.85 10.91 -26.89
C GLU A 79 -12.85 9.77 -27.91
N THR A 80 -13.75 8.81 -27.71
CA THR A 80 -14.01 7.67 -28.59
C THR A 80 -15.48 7.61 -28.96
N ASP A 81 -15.81 6.93 -30.04
CA ASP A 81 -17.19 6.47 -30.26
C ASP A 81 -17.54 5.22 -29.43
N GLU A 82 -18.75 4.69 -29.61
CA GLU A 82 -19.24 3.52 -28.90
C GLU A 82 -18.43 2.23 -29.16
N ASN A 83 -17.65 2.19 -30.24
CA ASN A 83 -16.79 1.05 -30.62
C ASN A 83 -15.35 1.21 -30.10
N GLY A 84 -15.02 2.36 -29.52
CA GLY A 84 -13.68 2.68 -29.04
C GLY A 84 -12.77 3.27 -30.12
N ASP A 85 -13.32 3.77 -31.24
CA ASP A 85 -12.52 4.47 -32.23
C ASP A 85 -12.35 5.93 -31.83
N ILE A 86 -11.10 6.39 -31.83
CA ILE A 86 -10.72 7.71 -31.31
C ILE A 86 -11.28 8.81 -32.21
N LYS A 87 -12.06 9.73 -31.63
CA LYS A 87 -12.62 10.92 -32.32
C LYS A 87 -11.91 12.20 -31.92
N PHE A 88 -11.35 12.25 -30.72
CA PHE A 88 -10.57 13.38 -30.25
C PHE A 88 -9.42 12.90 -29.38
N CYS A 89 -8.32 13.66 -29.45
CA CYS A 89 -7.12 13.40 -28.70
C CYS A 89 -6.39 14.73 -28.46
N SER A 90 -6.09 15.04 -27.19
CA SER A 90 -5.32 16.23 -26.83
C SER A 90 -3.84 16.12 -27.22
N LYS A 91 -3.19 17.27 -27.41
CA LYS A 91 -1.77 17.33 -27.84
C LYS A 91 -0.80 16.63 -26.90
N ASN A 92 -1.15 16.51 -25.62
CA ASN A 92 -0.34 15.86 -24.59
C ASN A 92 -0.11 14.37 -24.84
N VAL A 93 -0.88 13.74 -25.75
CA VAL A 93 -0.60 12.38 -26.20
C VAL A 93 0.79 12.23 -26.82
N SER A 94 1.32 13.29 -27.44
CA SER A 94 2.65 13.30 -28.04
C SER A 94 3.74 13.09 -26.99
N ILE A 95 3.53 13.61 -25.78
CA ILE A 95 4.46 13.46 -24.66
C ILE A 95 4.29 12.07 -24.03
N ASN A 96 3.04 11.61 -23.90
CA ASN A 96 2.70 10.38 -23.18
C ASN A 96 2.97 9.10 -24.02
N LEU A 97 2.54 9.07 -25.28
CA LEU A 97 2.62 7.93 -26.19
C LEU A 97 3.56 8.14 -27.39
N GLY A 98 3.91 9.38 -27.73
CA GLY A 98 4.81 9.68 -28.86
C GLY A 98 4.14 9.74 -30.24
N TYR A 99 2.81 9.57 -30.32
CA TYR A 99 2.02 9.80 -31.52
C TYR A 99 1.49 11.22 -31.56
N THR A 100 1.21 11.74 -32.75
CA THR A 100 0.42 12.98 -32.85
C THR A 100 -1.08 12.66 -32.79
N PRO A 101 -1.95 13.61 -32.41
CA PRO A 101 -3.40 13.41 -32.46
C PRO A 101 -3.90 12.89 -33.81
N GLU A 102 -3.37 13.41 -34.92
CA GLU A 102 -3.75 13.03 -36.28
C GLU A 102 -3.41 11.58 -36.60
N GLU A 103 -2.36 11.02 -35.99
CA GLU A 103 -1.98 9.62 -36.16
C GLU A 103 -2.89 8.66 -35.38
N MET A 104 -3.61 9.16 -34.38
CA MET A 104 -4.47 8.37 -33.50
C MET A 104 -5.96 8.49 -33.84
N ILE A 105 -6.41 9.66 -34.27
CA ILE A 105 -7.81 9.88 -34.64
C ILE A 105 -8.21 8.93 -35.77
N GLY A 106 -9.36 8.27 -35.59
CA GLY A 106 -9.91 7.28 -36.51
C GLY A 106 -9.41 5.85 -36.29
N LYS A 107 -8.44 5.64 -35.39
CA LYS A 107 -7.98 4.30 -35.01
C LYS A 107 -8.65 3.82 -33.73
N SER A 108 -8.65 2.52 -33.53
CA SER A 108 -9.19 1.92 -32.32
C SER A 108 -8.20 2.07 -31.15
N ILE A 109 -8.70 2.38 -29.94
CA ILE A 109 -7.87 2.43 -28.73
C ILE A 109 -7.08 1.13 -28.50
N PHE A 110 -7.61 -0.01 -28.95
CA PHE A 110 -7.01 -1.32 -28.80
C PHE A 110 -5.74 -1.52 -29.63
N GLU A 111 -5.50 -0.70 -30.67
CA GLU A 111 -4.29 -0.76 -31.50
C GLU A 111 -3.05 -0.25 -30.76
N PHE A 112 -3.24 0.57 -29.72
CA PHE A 112 -2.17 1.16 -28.93
C PHE A 112 -1.88 0.38 -27.65
N MET A 113 -2.69 -0.63 -27.32
CA MET A 113 -2.53 -1.47 -26.14
C MET A 113 -1.56 -2.64 -26.40
N THR A 114 -1.00 -3.22 -25.33
CA THR A 114 -0.29 -4.50 -25.49
C THR A 114 -1.28 -5.63 -25.81
N PRO A 115 -0.86 -6.72 -26.49
CA PRO A 115 -1.77 -7.82 -26.84
C PRO A 115 -2.54 -8.42 -25.65
N GLU A 116 -1.88 -8.49 -24.48
CA GLU A 116 -2.47 -8.98 -23.25
C GLU A 116 -3.61 -8.07 -22.78
N ASP A 117 -3.38 -6.75 -22.82
CA ASP A 117 -4.37 -5.76 -22.38
C ASP A 117 -5.45 -5.50 -23.40
N THR A 118 -5.17 -5.59 -24.70
CA THR A 118 -6.20 -5.62 -25.74
C THR A 118 -7.21 -6.74 -25.45
N LYS A 119 -6.73 -7.93 -25.09
CA LYS A 119 -7.62 -9.07 -24.77
C LYS A 119 -8.42 -8.83 -23.49
N ARG A 120 -7.76 -8.35 -22.42
CA ARG A 120 -8.37 -8.11 -21.11
C ARG A 120 -9.39 -6.98 -21.13
N ILE A 121 -9.08 -5.88 -21.79
CA ILE A 121 -9.87 -4.65 -21.75
C ILE A 121 -11.03 -4.71 -22.73
N LYS A 122 -10.90 -5.40 -23.86
CA LYS A 122 -11.99 -5.47 -24.84
C LYS A 122 -13.27 -6.08 -24.28
N SER A 123 -13.19 -7.10 -23.41
CA SER A 123 -14.36 -7.63 -22.72
C SER A 123 -14.94 -6.62 -21.73
N THR A 124 -14.09 -5.99 -20.91
CA THR A 124 -14.51 -4.99 -19.92
C THR A 124 -15.17 -3.78 -20.57
N PHE A 125 -14.60 -3.28 -21.67
CA PHE A 125 -15.15 -2.17 -22.43
C PHE A 125 -16.51 -2.53 -23.03
N THR A 126 -16.68 -3.74 -23.56
CA THR A 126 -17.96 -4.21 -24.09
C THR A 126 -19.05 -4.19 -23.00
N ASP A 127 -18.72 -4.67 -21.80
CA ASP A 127 -19.66 -4.68 -20.67
C ASP A 127 -19.98 -3.28 -20.16
N LEU A 128 -18.97 -2.39 -20.10
CA LEU A 128 -19.16 -0.99 -19.68
C LEU A 128 -20.03 -0.23 -20.70
N SER A 129 -19.75 -0.36 -22.00
CA SER A 129 -20.54 0.23 -23.09
C SER A 129 -21.98 -0.25 -23.09
N LYS A 130 -22.21 -1.56 -22.89
CA LYS A 130 -23.57 -2.12 -22.81
C LYS A 130 -24.36 -1.57 -21.63
N ASN A 131 -23.71 -1.39 -20.49
CA ASN A 131 -24.34 -0.89 -19.26
C ASN A 131 -24.30 0.63 -19.12
N LYS A 132 -23.64 1.35 -20.04
CA LYS A 132 -23.46 2.81 -20.02
C LYS A 132 -22.82 3.28 -18.71
N ASN A 133 -21.85 2.52 -18.20
CA ASN A 133 -21.18 2.80 -16.92
C ASN A 133 -19.91 3.63 -17.13
N PRO A 134 -19.53 4.48 -16.15
CA PRO A 134 -18.22 5.13 -16.18
C PRO A 134 -17.09 4.12 -16.07
N ILE A 135 -15.93 4.49 -16.62
CA ILE A 135 -14.65 3.81 -16.43
C ILE A 135 -13.94 4.51 -15.28
N SER A 136 -13.56 3.77 -14.25
CA SER A 136 -12.86 4.31 -13.09
C SER A 136 -11.62 3.50 -12.78
N ASN A 137 -10.48 4.19 -12.65
CA ASN A 137 -9.19 3.60 -12.27
C ASN A 137 -8.81 2.36 -13.09
N LEU A 138 -9.14 2.35 -14.38
CA LEU A 138 -8.83 1.21 -15.25
C LEU A 138 -7.36 1.30 -15.65
N GLU A 139 -6.54 0.39 -15.12
CA GLU A 139 -5.14 0.30 -15.52
C GLU A 139 -5.00 -0.38 -16.89
N ASN A 140 -4.17 0.18 -17.76
CA ASN A 140 -3.95 -0.32 -19.12
C ASN A 140 -2.51 -0.05 -19.61
N TRP A 141 -1.85 -1.11 -20.06
CA TRP A 141 -0.55 -1.09 -20.70
C TRP A 141 -0.69 -0.81 -22.19
N ASN A 142 0.01 0.23 -22.61
CA ASN A 142 0.06 0.70 -23.98
C ASN A 142 1.49 0.66 -24.50
N VAL A 143 1.61 0.66 -25.82
CA VAL A 143 2.87 0.65 -26.57
C VAL A 143 3.05 2.05 -27.17
N LYS A 144 4.11 2.74 -26.75
CA LYS A 144 4.51 4.03 -27.33
C LYS A 144 4.97 3.83 -28.77
N LYS A 145 5.00 4.91 -29.55
CA LYS A 145 5.48 4.90 -30.95
C LYS A 145 6.89 4.35 -31.12
N ASN A 146 7.75 4.53 -30.11
CA ASN A 146 9.12 3.99 -30.11
C ASN A 146 9.21 2.51 -29.66
N GLY A 147 8.08 1.84 -29.41
CA GLY A 147 7.98 0.45 -28.98
C GLY A 147 8.09 0.22 -27.46
N SER A 148 8.42 1.25 -26.67
CA SER A 148 8.44 1.12 -25.21
C SER A 148 7.04 1.00 -24.62
N LYS A 149 6.92 0.36 -23.45
CA LYS A 149 5.63 0.18 -22.77
C LYS A 149 5.38 1.31 -21.77
N VAL A 150 4.11 1.68 -21.60
CA VAL A 150 3.64 2.66 -20.63
C VAL A 150 2.36 2.16 -19.98
N CYS A 151 2.23 2.32 -18.67
CA CYS A 151 1.01 1.99 -17.94
C CYS A 151 0.24 3.28 -17.70
N PHE A 152 -1.00 3.32 -18.18
CA PHE A 152 -1.93 4.39 -17.85
C PHE A 152 -2.94 3.93 -16.81
N ILE A 153 -3.46 4.89 -16.07
CA ILE A 153 -4.73 4.77 -15.35
C ILE A 153 -5.77 5.61 -16.08
N THR A 154 -6.83 4.95 -16.53
CA THR A 154 -7.90 5.54 -17.33
C THR A 154 -9.13 5.83 -16.48
N ASN A 155 -9.62 7.06 -16.58
CA ASN A 155 -10.92 7.48 -16.07
C ASN A 155 -11.75 8.09 -17.20
N ALA A 156 -12.97 7.60 -17.43
CA ALA A 156 -13.80 8.05 -18.54
C ALA A 156 -15.30 7.98 -18.23
N PHE A 157 -16.07 8.83 -18.88
CA PHE A 157 -17.53 8.88 -18.74
C PHE A 157 -18.21 8.69 -20.10
N PRO A 158 -19.32 7.93 -20.15
CA PRO A 158 -20.12 7.83 -21.35
C PRO A 158 -20.87 9.13 -21.60
N PHE A 159 -21.06 9.48 -22.87
CA PHE A 159 -21.90 10.60 -23.27
C PHE A 159 -22.90 10.17 -24.34
N PHE A 160 -24.02 10.88 -24.39
CA PHE A 160 -25.22 10.42 -25.05
C PHE A 160 -25.80 11.47 -26.00
N ASP A 161 -26.55 10.99 -27.00
CA ASP A 161 -27.37 11.84 -27.84
C ASP A 161 -28.63 12.34 -27.10
N SER A 162 -29.46 13.12 -27.78
CA SER A 162 -30.73 13.63 -27.23
C SER A 162 -31.77 12.55 -26.94
N GLN A 163 -31.59 11.33 -27.47
CA GLN A 163 -32.48 10.18 -27.29
C GLN A 163 -31.96 9.22 -26.21
N GLY A 164 -30.79 9.49 -25.63
CA GLY A 164 -30.16 8.66 -24.60
C GLY A 164 -29.35 7.47 -25.15
N ASN A 165 -29.07 7.45 -26.46
CA ASN A 165 -28.16 6.47 -27.05
C ASN A 165 -26.71 6.85 -26.74
N LEU A 166 -25.88 5.83 -26.48
CA LEU A 166 -24.46 6.04 -26.25
C LEU A 166 -23.81 6.53 -27.54
N ILE A 167 -23.15 7.69 -27.50
CA ILE A 167 -22.31 8.18 -28.60
C ILE A 167 -20.87 7.67 -28.42
N GLY A 168 -20.42 7.54 -27.17
CA GLY A 168 -19.10 7.03 -26.86
C GLY A 168 -18.60 7.47 -25.49
N TYR A 169 -17.28 7.48 -25.32
CA TYR A 169 -16.62 7.80 -24.05
C TYR A 169 -15.64 8.95 -24.20
N ARG A 170 -15.58 9.78 -23.16
CA ARG A 170 -14.52 10.78 -23.00
C ARG A 170 -13.82 10.60 -21.67
N GLY A 171 -12.51 10.73 -21.68
CA GLY A 171 -11.71 10.42 -20.52
C GLY A 171 -10.34 11.06 -20.54
N VAL A 172 -9.59 10.72 -19.50
CA VAL A 172 -8.20 11.10 -19.31
C VAL A 172 -7.41 9.86 -18.96
N ASP A 173 -6.25 9.74 -19.57
CA ASP A 173 -5.23 8.74 -19.23
C ASP A 173 -4.05 9.42 -18.56
N THR A 174 -3.66 8.93 -17.39
CA THR A 174 -2.51 9.44 -16.62
C THR A 174 -1.42 8.38 -16.54
N ASP A 175 -0.17 8.74 -16.87
CA ASP A 175 0.98 7.83 -16.78
C ASP A 175 1.26 7.47 -15.31
N ILE A 176 1.17 6.18 -15.00
CA ILE A 176 1.46 5.59 -13.69
C ILE A 176 2.61 4.58 -13.75
N THR A 177 3.43 4.65 -14.81
CA THR A 177 4.48 3.64 -15.07
C THR A 177 5.51 3.62 -13.94
N LYS A 178 5.92 4.79 -13.43
CA LYS A 178 6.91 4.88 -12.36
C LYS A 178 6.37 4.29 -11.06
N GLU A 179 5.12 4.61 -10.74
CA GLU A 179 4.35 4.16 -9.60
C GLU A 179 4.19 2.64 -9.64
N LYS A 180 3.87 2.08 -10.81
CA LYS A 180 3.76 0.63 -10.99
C LYS A 180 5.08 -0.10 -10.90
N ILE A 181 6.15 0.42 -11.50
CA ILE A 181 7.48 -0.19 -11.39
C ILE A 181 7.93 -0.18 -9.92
N ALA A 182 7.71 0.92 -9.20
CA ALA A 182 8.02 1.02 -7.78
C ALA A 182 7.22 0.01 -6.95
N TYR A 183 5.91 -0.10 -7.19
CA TYR A 183 5.04 -1.08 -6.54
C TYR A 183 5.51 -2.52 -6.77
N TYR A 184 5.79 -2.91 -8.02
CA TYR A 184 6.28 -4.25 -8.34
C TYR A 184 7.64 -4.54 -7.70
N LYS A 185 8.54 -3.56 -7.66
CA LYS A 185 9.86 -3.71 -7.03
C LYS A 185 9.72 -3.95 -5.53
N ILE A 186 8.86 -3.19 -4.85
CA ILE A 186 8.57 -3.38 -3.42
C ILE A 186 7.97 -4.78 -3.19
N HIS A 187 7.01 -5.19 -4.02
CA HIS A 187 6.38 -6.51 -3.90
C HIS A 187 7.38 -7.65 -4.08
N LEU A 188 8.26 -7.56 -5.07
CA LEU A 188 9.30 -8.56 -5.33
C LEU A 188 10.29 -8.65 -4.16
N LEU A 189 10.79 -7.51 -3.68
CA LEU A 189 11.71 -7.45 -2.54
C LEU A 189 11.08 -8.04 -1.27
N ASN A 190 9.79 -7.80 -1.03
CA ASN A 190 9.07 -8.38 0.09
C ASN A 190 8.97 -9.91 -0.04
N LYS A 191 8.73 -10.43 -1.24
CA LYS A 191 8.72 -11.89 -1.48
C LYS A 191 10.10 -12.51 -1.24
N GLU A 192 11.15 -11.90 -1.77
CA GLU A 192 12.53 -12.36 -1.56
C GLU A 192 12.91 -12.32 -0.06
N LEU A 193 12.49 -11.27 0.64
CA LEU A 193 12.70 -11.15 2.08
C LEU A 193 12.01 -12.29 2.86
N GLU A 194 10.78 -12.66 2.50
CA GLU A 194 10.08 -13.79 3.13
C GLU A 194 10.74 -15.13 2.81
N GLU A 195 11.23 -15.34 1.59
CA GLU A 195 12.00 -16.55 1.25
C GLU A 195 13.31 -16.65 2.05
N VAL A 196 14.02 -15.55 2.23
CA VAL A 196 15.23 -15.48 3.06
C VAL A 196 14.90 -15.75 4.53
N LYS A 197 13.83 -15.13 5.07
CA LYS A 197 13.37 -15.41 6.45
C LYS A 197 13.05 -16.88 6.66
N ASN A 198 12.36 -17.51 5.72
CA ASN A 198 12.03 -18.93 5.78
C ASN A 198 13.28 -19.82 5.76
N LYS A 199 14.26 -19.53 4.88
CA LYS A 199 15.55 -20.26 4.83
C LYS A 199 16.35 -20.10 6.13
N ILE A 200 16.36 -18.90 6.72
CA ILE A 200 17.00 -18.68 8.02
C ILE A 200 16.30 -19.52 9.09
N GLY A 201 14.96 -19.54 9.10
CA GLY A 201 14.17 -20.37 10.01
C GLY A 201 14.51 -21.86 9.91
N THR A 202 14.61 -22.41 8.70
CA THR A 202 14.98 -23.83 8.49
C THR A 202 16.41 -24.11 8.94
N LEU A 203 17.38 -23.25 8.58
CA LEU A 203 18.78 -23.42 8.99
C LEU A 203 18.96 -23.34 10.51
N LEU A 204 18.19 -22.49 11.19
CA LEU A 204 18.19 -22.42 12.66
C LEU A 204 17.62 -23.71 13.27
N ASN A 205 16.54 -24.25 12.72
CA ASN A 205 15.96 -25.53 13.16
C ASN A 205 16.91 -26.72 12.90
N ASP A 206 17.59 -26.75 11.75
CA ASP A 206 18.55 -27.80 11.42
C ASP A 206 19.77 -27.74 12.35
N LYS A 207 20.26 -26.54 12.69
CA LYS A 207 21.32 -26.38 13.71
C LYS A 207 20.88 -26.85 15.09
N GLU A 208 19.62 -26.62 15.49
CA GLU A 208 19.09 -27.15 16.75
C GLU A 208 18.99 -28.68 16.75
N ASN A 209 18.59 -29.28 15.62
CA ASN A 209 18.52 -30.74 15.46
C ASN A 209 19.90 -31.40 15.44
N THR A 210 20.90 -30.81 14.78
CA THR A 210 22.29 -31.28 14.80
C THR A 210 22.88 -31.18 16.22
N LYS A 211 22.64 -30.07 16.94
CA LYS A 211 23.04 -29.92 18.35
C LYS A 211 22.33 -30.90 19.29
N LYS A 212 21.10 -31.33 18.98
CA LYS A 212 20.40 -32.40 19.73
C LYS A 212 20.95 -33.79 19.43
N SER A 213 21.32 -34.07 18.18
CA SER A 213 21.94 -35.33 17.78
C SER A 213 23.32 -35.53 18.44
N GLU A 214 24.13 -34.47 18.51
CA GLU A 214 25.44 -34.48 19.19
C GLU A 214 25.33 -34.57 20.72
N ARG A 215 24.20 -34.12 21.30
CA ARG A 215 23.94 -34.17 22.75
C ARG A 215 23.58 -35.55 23.29
N SER A 216 23.13 -36.48 22.44
CA SER A 216 22.74 -37.84 22.88
C SER A 216 23.88 -38.71 23.42
N SER A 217 25.13 -38.22 23.38
CA SER A 217 26.32 -38.94 23.85
C SER A 217 26.92 -38.41 25.17
N GLN A 218 26.41 -37.33 25.77
CA GLN A 218 27.04 -36.67 26.95
C GLN A 218 26.01 -36.14 27.97
N ASP A 219 25.12 -37.01 28.45
CA ASP A 219 23.92 -36.61 29.20
C ASP A 219 24.07 -36.46 30.74
N LYS A 220 25.21 -35.97 31.28
CA LYS A 220 25.27 -35.72 32.75
C LYS A 220 25.83 -34.37 33.25
N ASP A 221 26.45 -33.54 32.41
CA ASP A 221 27.06 -32.26 32.86
C ASP A 221 26.36 -30.97 32.37
N ILE A 222 25.14 -31.05 31.81
CA ILE A 222 24.55 -29.96 31.00
C ILE A 222 23.79 -28.88 31.80
N LEU A 223 23.57 -29.04 33.11
CA LEU A 223 22.76 -28.07 33.87
C LEU A 223 23.40 -26.67 33.99
N GLU A 224 24.72 -26.54 33.84
CA GLU A 224 25.42 -25.24 33.85
C GLU A 224 25.50 -24.55 32.48
N LYS A 225 25.20 -25.24 31.37
CA LYS A 225 25.31 -24.72 29.97
C LYS A 225 24.00 -24.15 29.40
N LYS A 226 23.20 -23.47 30.25
CA LYS A 226 21.77 -23.18 30.00
C LYS A 226 21.46 -21.93 29.16
N TRP A 227 22.44 -21.10 28.80
CA TRP A 227 22.24 -19.87 28.03
C TRP A 227 23.04 -19.97 26.73
N SER A 228 22.37 -19.86 25.57
CA SER A 228 23.11 -19.83 24.29
C SER A 228 23.94 -18.56 24.21
N GLU A 229 25.24 -18.70 23.94
CA GLU A 229 26.29 -17.67 23.72
C GLU A 229 26.02 -16.70 22.54
N ASN A 230 24.76 -16.32 22.27
CA ASN A 230 24.50 -15.12 21.48
C ASN A 230 24.42 -13.95 22.49
N ASP A 231 25.61 -13.45 22.86
CA ASP A 231 25.90 -12.53 23.98
C ASP A 231 25.18 -11.15 23.95
N PHE A 232 24.27 -10.89 23.00
CA PHE A 232 23.62 -9.58 22.83
C PHE A 232 22.13 -9.54 23.19
N ASP A 233 21.44 -10.68 23.23
CA ASP A 233 20.00 -10.73 23.54
C ASP A 233 19.77 -10.87 25.06
N SER A 234 18.79 -10.14 25.60
CA SER A 234 18.36 -10.31 27.00
C SER A 234 17.33 -11.43 27.05
N VAL A 235 17.47 -12.37 27.97
CA VAL A 235 16.64 -13.59 28.02
C VAL A 235 16.15 -13.85 29.42
N TYR A 236 14.87 -14.20 29.56
CA TYR A 236 14.31 -14.68 30.82
C TYR A 236 13.32 -15.83 30.61
N LEU A 237 13.18 -16.66 31.64
CA LEU A 237 12.21 -17.73 31.75
C LEU A 237 11.12 -17.31 32.72
N PHE A 238 9.89 -17.72 32.47
CA PHE A 238 8.77 -17.43 33.36
C PHE A 238 7.71 -18.54 33.35
N ASP A 239 6.91 -18.59 34.42
CA ASP A 239 5.81 -19.54 34.58
C ASP A 239 4.51 -19.05 33.91
N GLU A 240 3.43 -19.82 34.02
CA GLU A 240 2.13 -19.43 33.43
C GLU A 240 1.43 -18.24 34.11
N ASN A 241 1.91 -17.85 35.30
CA ASN A 241 1.45 -16.67 36.02
C ASN A 241 2.34 -15.45 35.74
N ALA A 242 3.30 -15.57 34.82
CA ALA A 242 4.29 -14.55 34.48
C ALA A 242 5.35 -14.26 35.56
N ASN A 243 5.53 -15.15 36.54
CA ASN A 243 6.62 -15.03 37.51
C ASN A 243 7.94 -15.45 36.88
N ILE A 244 8.99 -14.66 37.10
CA ILE A 244 10.31 -14.92 36.52
C ILE A 244 10.98 -16.11 37.24
N LEU A 245 11.36 -17.11 36.46
CA LEU A 245 12.00 -18.34 36.95
C LEU A 245 13.52 -18.31 36.81
N ASP A 246 14.02 -17.64 35.78
CA ASP A 246 15.46 -17.47 35.52
C ASP A 246 15.71 -16.32 34.55
N CYS A 247 16.89 -15.69 34.56
CA CYS A 247 17.27 -14.69 33.57
C CYS A 247 18.79 -14.67 33.33
N ASN A 248 19.22 -14.28 32.11
CA ASN A 248 20.63 -14.15 31.80
C ASN A 248 21.21 -12.87 32.38
N GLU A 249 22.54 -12.81 32.37
CA GLU A 249 23.29 -11.65 32.82
C GLU A 249 22.93 -10.37 32.09
N ASN A 250 22.72 -10.46 30.78
CA ASN A 250 22.35 -9.31 29.98
C ASN A 250 20.99 -8.71 30.40
N MET A 251 20.01 -9.55 30.77
CA MET A 251 18.68 -9.09 31.18
C MET A 251 18.74 -8.23 32.44
N TYR A 252 19.31 -8.75 33.54
CA TYR A 252 19.33 -8.00 34.80
C TYR A 252 20.28 -6.80 34.75
N LYS A 253 21.42 -6.91 34.03
CA LYS A 253 22.32 -5.76 33.81
C LYS A 253 21.66 -4.66 32.99
N ARG A 254 20.91 -5.00 31.95
CA ARG A 254 20.21 -4.03 31.09
C ARG A 254 19.16 -3.24 31.86
N LEU A 255 18.40 -3.91 32.73
CA LEU A 255 17.38 -3.27 33.53
C LEU A 255 17.91 -2.63 34.82
N GLY A 256 19.16 -2.94 35.21
CA GLY A 256 19.80 -2.39 36.40
C GLY A 256 19.39 -3.08 37.71
N TYR A 257 18.81 -4.28 37.64
CA TYR A 257 18.44 -5.08 38.81
C TYR A 257 19.49 -6.15 39.10
N SER A 258 19.49 -6.69 40.32
CA SER A 258 20.22 -7.91 40.62
C SER A 258 19.49 -9.13 40.05
N LYS A 259 20.19 -10.26 39.92
CA LYS A 259 19.54 -11.52 39.53
C LYS A 259 18.43 -11.89 40.52
N ASP A 260 18.70 -11.82 41.82
CA ASP A 260 17.71 -12.19 42.85
C ASP A 260 16.47 -11.30 42.84
N GLU A 261 16.62 -9.99 42.56
CA GLU A 261 15.50 -9.08 42.35
C GLU A 261 14.67 -9.50 41.13
N MET A 262 15.32 -9.82 40.00
CA MET A 262 14.61 -10.29 38.82
C MET A 262 13.83 -11.57 39.07
N LEU A 263 14.37 -12.51 39.87
CA LEU A 263 13.70 -13.77 40.20
C LEU A 263 12.52 -13.61 41.16
N SER A 264 12.39 -12.47 41.84
CA SER A 264 11.21 -12.17 42.67
C SER A 264 10.12 -11.42 41.90
N PHE A 265 10.38 -11.03 40.66
CA PHE A 265 9.43 -10.27 39.85
C PHE A 265 8.41 -11.14 39.14
N ASN A 266 7.26 -10.52 38.92
CA ASN A 266 6.36 -10.81 37.83
C ASN A 266 6.74 -9.97 36.60
N MET A 267 6.43 -10.44 35.40
CA MET A 267 6.63 -9.68 34.17
C MET A 267 6.02 -8.27 34.22
N ALA A 268 4.86 -8.11 34.86
CA ALA A 268 4.21 -6.81 35.04
C ALA A 268 5.00 -5.81 35.89
N ASP A 269 5.97 -6.25 36.69
CA ASP A 269 6.75 -5.36 37.57
C ASP A 269 7.71 -4.46 36.79
N PHE A 270 8.13 -4.88 35.60
CA PHE A 270 9.03 -4.12 34.73
C PHE A 270 8.47 -3.86 33.33
N ASP A 271 7.43 -4.56 32.89
CA ASP A 271 6.75 -4.32 31.61
C ASP A 271 5.58 -3.33 31.81
N ILE A 272 5.79 -2.05 31.47
CA ILE A 272 4.86 -0.97 31.86
C ILE A 272 3.75 -0.66 30.86
N LEU A 273 3.84 -1.18 29.64
CA LEU A 273 2.81 -0.99 28.61
C LEU A 273 1.71 -2.06 28.72
N GLU A 274 2.02 -3.17 29.39
CA GLU A 274 1.15 -4.33 29.45
C GLU A 274 0.37 -4.40 30.76
N SER A 275 -0.96 -4.44 30.66
CA SER A 275 -1.80 -4.79 31.80
C SER A 275 -1.67 -6.28 32.11
N GLN A 276 -2.07 -6.69 33.32
CA GLN A 276 -2.13 -8.11 33.68
C GLN A 276 -2.97 -8.93 32.68
N GLU A 277 -4.08 -8.37 32.20
CA GLU A 277 -4.92 -9.00 31.17
C GLU A 277 -4.19 -9.13 29.84
N GLY A 278 -3.43 -8.09 29.44
CA GLY A 278 -2.61 -8.10 28.24
C GLY A 278 -1.51 -9.16 28.27
N ILE A 279 -0.89 -9.39 29.43
CA ILE A 279 0.12 -10.46 29.62
C ILE A 279 -0.53 -11.84 29.47
N VAL A 280 -1.69 -12.06 30.10
CA VAL A 280 -2.43 -13.34 30.03
C VAL A 280 -2.81 -13.67 28.59
N GLU A 281 -3.27 -12.69 27.81
CA GLU A 281 -3.60 -12.90 26.40
C GLU A 281 -2.39 -13.38 25.59
N LYS A 282 -1.22 -12.77 25.81
CA LYS A 282 0.03 -13.15 25.10
C LYS A 282 0.50 -14.54 25.46
N ILE A 283 0.41 -14.91 26.75
CA ILE A 283 0.69 -16.27 27.21
C ILE A 283 -0.25 -17.27 26.52
N SER A 284 -1.53 -16.95 26.41
CA SER A 284 -2.52 -17.77 25.72
C SER A 284 -2.19 -17.94 24.22
N GLN A 285 -1.84 -16.84 23.54
CA GLN A 285 -1.41 -16.87 22.14
C GLN A 285 -0.12 -17.70 21.94
N ALA A 286 0.86 -17.57 22.85
CA ALA A 286 2.07 -18.38 22.81
C ALA A 286 1.79 -19.87 23.07
N LYS A 287 0.89 -20.21 24.01
CA LYS A 287 0.44 -21.60 24.24
C LYS A 287 -0.22 -22.19 22.98
N LYS A 288 -1.08 -21.40 22.31
CA LYS A 288 -1.81 -21.82 21.10
C LYS A 288 -0.91 -21.97 19.88
N ASN A 289 -0.07 -20.97 19.61
CA ASN A 289 0.68 -20.86 18.36
C ASN A 289 2.14 -21.34 18.49
N GLY A 290 2.59 -21.67 19.70
CA GLY A 290 3.96 -22.06 20.03
C GLY A 290 4.92 -20.87 20.21
N VAL A 291 4.64 -19.75 19.54
CA VAL A 291 5.41 -18.51 19.62
C VAL A 291 4.49 -17.29 19.53
N TYR A 292 4.85 -16.20 20.20
CA TYR A 292 4.17 -14.91 20.09
C TYR A 292 5.20 -13.77 20.17
N SER A 293 4.98 -12.67 19.45
CA SER A 293 5.91 -11.53 19.47
C SER A 293 5.20 -10.19 19.42
N PHE A 294 5.76 -9.20 20.11
CA PHE A 294 5.17 -7.89 20.29
C PHE A 294 6.22 -6.87 20.73
N LYS A 295 5.89 -5.59 20.61
CA LYS A 295 6.69 -4.47 21.14
C LYS A 295 6.10 -4.02 22.48
N THR A 296 6.96 -3.67 23.42
CA THR A 296 6.57 -3.16 24.73
C THR A 296 7.66 -2.26 25.32
N ILE A 297 7.42 -1.66 26.48
CA ILE A 297 8.34 -0.80 27.20
C ILE A 297 8.74 -1.46 28.51
N HIS A 298 10.05 -1.60 28.73
CA HIS A 298 10.59 -2.02 30.02
C HIS A 298 11.06 -0.83 30.84
N LYS A 299 10.64 -0.78 32.10
CA LYS A 299 11.14 0.17 33.10
C LYS A 299 12.40 -0.37 33.75
N LYS A 300 13.44 0.47 33.82
CA LYS A 300 14.69 0.19 34.52
C LYS A 300 14.60 0.59 35.98
N LYS A 301 15.52 0.06 36.80
CA LYS A 301 15.63 0.38 38.23
C LYS A 301 15.87 1.86 38.51
N ASP A 302 16.56 2.57 37.63
CA ASP A 302 16.80 4.01 37.72
C ASP A 302 15.57 4.87 37.35
N GLY A 303 14.46 4.24 36.97
CA GLY A 303 13.22 4.89 36.57
C GLY A 303 13.11 5.22 35.09
N SER A 304 14.19 5.09 34.31
CA SER A 304 14.16 5.25 32.85
C SER A 304 13.43 4.09 32.17
N SER A 305 13.11 4.23 30.88
CA SER A 305 12.35 3.24 30.12
C SER A 305 13.01 2.95 28.77
N ILE A 306 12.88 1.71 28.30
CA ILE A 306 13.42 1.26 27.01
C ILE A 306 12.33 0.57 26.19
N LEU A 307 12.23 0.94 24.91
CA LEU A 307 11.36 0.24 23.97
C LEU A 307 12.06 -1.05 23.54
N VAL A 308 11.36 -2.17 23.67
CA VAL A 308 11.88 -3.49 23.36
C VAL A 308 10.91 -4.29 22.49
N TYR A 309 11.49 -5.17 21.69
CA TYR A 309 10.77 -6.22 20.99
C TYR A 309 10.95 -7.54 21.74
N GLN A 310 9.85 -8.19 22.07
CA GLN A 310 9.82 -9.48 22.75
C GLN A 310 9.37 -10.62 21.83
N ASN A 311 10.00 -11.78 22.00
CA ASN A 311 9.58 -13.04 21.42
C ASN A 311 9.40 -14.07 22.54
N ILE A 312 8.16 -14.49 22.78
CA ILE A 312 7.80 -15.51 23.78
C ILE A 312 7.65 -16.85 23.06
N GLN A 313 8.38 -17.86 23.52
CA GLN A 313 8.31 -19.24 23.07
C GLN A 313 7.76 -20.13 24.19
N TYR A 314 6.77 -20.97 23.87
CA TYR A 314 6.20 -21.93 24.82
C TYR A 314 6.99 -23.24 24.85
N LEU A 315 7.49 -23.61 26.03
CA LEU A 315 8.21 -24.86 26.31
C LEU A 315 7.24 -25.90 26.87
N LYS A 316 6.62 -26.66 25.96
CA LYS A 316 5.54 -27.63 26.25
C LYS A 316 5.94 -28.71 27.26
N ASP A 317 7.19 -29.12 27.26
CA ASP A 317 7.73 -30.17 28.13
C ASP A 317 7.75 -29.78 29.62
N LYS A 318 7.84 -28.49 29.92
CA LYS A 318 7.96 -27.97 31.28
C LYS A 318 6.81 -27.05 31.70
N ASN A 319 5.86 -26.79 30.79
CA ASN A 319 4.83 -25.77 30.93
C ASN A 319 5.41 -24.39 31.32
N GLN A 320 6.53 -24.02 30.69
CA GLN A 320 7.27 -22.77 30.95
C GLN A 320 7.37 -21.94 29.66
N PHE A 321 7.79 -20.70 29.81
CA PHE A 321 7.97 -19.77 28.71
C PHE A 321 9.39 -19.23 28.69
N LYS A 322 9.95 -19.09 27.49
CA LYS A 322 11.21 -18.39 27.26
C LYS A 322 10.91 -17.10 26.52
N CYS A 323 11.32 -15.97 27.09
CA CYS A 323 11.27 -14.67 26.44
C CYS A 323 12.66 -14.25 25.97
N ILE A 324 12.77 -13.86 24.71
CA ILE A 324 13.96 -13.19 24.15
C ILE A 324 13.59 -11.73 23.92
N VAL A 325 14.42 -10.83 24.45
CA VAL A 325 14.21 -9.39 24.47
C VAL A 325 15.32 -8.69 23.69
N ARG A 326 14.93 -7.92 22.68
CA ARG A 326 15.81 -7.10 21.86
C ARG A 326 15.43 -5.63 21.98
N GLU A 327 16.42 -4.77 22.04
CA GLU A 327 16.18 -3.33 22.00
C GLU A 327 15.68 -2.93 20.60
N ASP A 328 14.65 -2.08 20.56
CA ASP A 328 14.16 -1.53 19.30
C ASP A 328 14.95 -0.25 18.96
N ILE A 329 15.95 -0.39 18.10
CA ILE A 329 16.87 0.70 17.70
C ILE A 329 16.21 1.68 16.70
N SER A 330 14.93 1.50 16.38
CA SER A 330 14.23 2.29 15.35
C SER A 330 13.87 3.73 15.73
N ILE A 331 14.30 4.22 16.90
CA ILE A 331 14.04 5.59 17.38
C ILE A 331 15.20 6.59 17.12
N ASN A 332 16.38 6.12 16.67
CA ASN A 332 17.54 6.98 16.38
C ASN A 332 17.77 7.28 14.87
N LYS A 333 16.71 7.39 14.05
CA LYS A 333 16.82 7.85 12.65
C LYS A 333 15.77 8.87 12.28
#